data_AF-A0A5M4BBC4-F1
#
_entry.id   AF-A0A5M4BBC4-F1
#
_cell.length_a   1.000
_cell.length_b   1.000
_cell.length_c   1.000
_cell.angle_alpha   90.00
_cell.angle_beta   90.00
_cell.angle_gamma   90.00
#
_symmetry.space_group_name_H-M   'P 1'
#
loop_
_entity.id
_entity.type
_entity.pdbx_description
1 polymer ?
#
loop_
_entity_poly.entity_id
_entity_poly.type
_entity_poly.pdbx_seq_one_letter_code
_entity_poly.pdbx_strand_id
1 'polypeptide(L)'
;MIFANYLIYPQDFEWNFQLEPFLILCALSFVLIPFQAGFEEYFFRGYLMQGIGIFVKNRWFPLFFSSVTFGLVHAANPEVGKLGYWLLAYYIGTGFFLGIITLMDEGLELALGFHIANNIFSAILLTSSWSVFQTPSLLKDISEPSLTATVLFPLLIYFPLMLFIFTKKYGWTNWKEKLFGRVLSEKEFLENQ
;
A
#
# COMPACT_ATOMS: atom_id res chain seq x y z
N MET A 1 -6.12 11.97 -4.63
CA MET A 1 -7.56 11.63 -4.67
C MET A 1 -8.37 12.51 -3.73
N ILE A 2 -7.95 12.66 -2.46
CA ILE A 2 -8.62 13.52 -1.45
C ILE A 2 -9.00 14.90 -1.99
N PHE A 3 -8.06 15.62 -2.60
CA PHE A 3 -8.32 16.96 -3.15
C PHE A 3 -9.40 17.00 -4.26
N ALA A 4 -9.41 16.02 -5.15
CA ALA A 4 -10.43 15.95 -6.21
C ALA A 4 -11.82 15.66 -5.63
N ASN A 5 -11.93 14.75 -4.65
CA ASN A 5 -13.19 14.48 -3.97
C ASN A 5 -13.69 15.71 -3.21
N TYR A 6 -12.80 16.45 -2.53
CA TYR A 6 -13.16 17.70 -1.85
C TYR A 6 -13.74 18.76 -2.79
N LEU A 7 -13.23 18.86 -4.02
CA LEU A 7 -13.77 19.80 -5.02
C LEU A 7 -15.13 19.37 -5.59
N ILE A 8 -15.36 18.06 -5.73
CA ILE A 8 -16.58 17.52 -6.34
C ILE A 8 -17.71 17.41 -5.30
N TYR A 9 -17.38 17.02 -4.07
CA TYR A 9 -18.31 16.77 -2.97
C TYR A 9 -17.89 17.51 -1.69
N PRO A 10 -17.78 18.85 -1.69
CA PRO A 10 -17.32 19.61 -0.53
C PRO A 10 -18.19 19.42 0.72
N GLN A 11 -19.48 19.08 0.54
CA GLN A 11 -20.42 18.82 1.63
C GLN A 11 -20.09 17.57 2.46
N ASP A 12 -19.25 16.67 1.93
CA ASP A 12 -18.85 15.43 2.59
C ASP A 12 -17.65 15.65 3.55
N PHE A 13 -17.13 16.89 3.62
CA PHE A 13 -15.93 17.21 4.38
C PHE A 13 -16.16 18.35 5.38
N GLU A 14 -15.61 18.17 6.58
CA GLU A 14 -15.52 19.21 7.60
C GLU A 14 -14.07 19.63 7.81
N TRP A 15 -13.85 20.91 8.12
CA TRP A 15 -12.55 21.41 8.55
C TRP A 15 -12.26 20.93 9.97
N ASN A 16 -11.18 20.16 10.16
CA ASN A 16 -10.83 19.49 11.42
C ASN A 16 -9.53 20.02 12.05
N PHE A 17 -8.84 20.93 11.38
CA PHE A 17 -7.52 21.39 11.76
C PHE A 17 -7.47 22.09 13.13
N GLN A 18 -6.57 21.61 13.97
CA GLN A 18 -6.18 22.23 15.23
C GLN A 18 -4.66 22.32 15.26
N LEU A 19 -4.10 23.54 15.29
CA LEU A 19 -2.67 23.78 15.03
C LEU A 19 -1.75 22.91 15.90
N GLU A 20 -1.91 22.93 17.22
CA GLU A 20 -1.03 22.19 18.14
C GLU A 20 -1.15 20.67 17.96
N PRO A 21 -2.35 20.04 18.01
CA PRO A 21 -2.50 18.62 17.71
C PRO A 21 -2.00 18.22 16.31
N PHE A 22 -2.20 19.08 15.31
CA PHE A 22 -1.73 18.82 13.95
C PHE A 22 -0.22 18.83 13.83
N LEU A 23 0.48 19.77 14.49
CA LEU A 23 1.95 19.80 14.50
C LEU A 23 2.53 18.56 15.19
N ILE A 24 1.90 18.12 16.28
CA ILE A 24 2.26 16.86 16.96
C ILE A 24 2.03 15.67 16.02
N LEU A 25 0.88 15.62 15.35
CA LEU A 25 0.59 14.59 14.34
C LEU A 25 1.63 14.59 13.24
N CYS A 26 2.00 15.73 12.66
CA CYS A 26 3.06 15.80 11.65
C CYS A 26 4.37 15.21 12.16
N ALA A 27 4.83 15.61 13.35
CA ALA A 27 6.05 15.07 13.94
C ALA A 27 5.97 13.56 14.13
N LEU A 28 4.86 13.04 14.68
CA LEU A 28 4.64 11.61 14.86
C LEU A 28 4.55 10.87 13.52
N SER A 29 3.85 11.41 12.53
CA SER A 29 3.71 10.81 11.20
C SER A 29 5.07 10.70 10.51
N PHE A 30 5.90 11.74 10.52
CA PHE A 30 7.22 11.69 9.88
C PHE A 30 8.24 10.82 10.61
N VAL A 31 8.01 10.47 11.88
CA VAL A 31 8.91 9.58 12.64
C VAL A 31 8.37 8.15 12.63
N LEU A 32 7.14 7.92 13.10
CA LEU A 32 6.60 6.59 13.37
C LEU A 32 6.08 5.87 12.13
N ILE A 33 5.50 6.57 11.14
CA ILE A 33 4.98 5.92 9.93
C ILE A 33 6.13 5.31 9.10
N PRO A 34 7.29 5.96 8.93
CA PRO A 34 8.45 5.31 8.32
C PRO A 34 8.88 4.01 9.01
N PHE A 35 8.83 3.94 10.34
CA PHE A 35 9.12 2.70 11.06
C PHE A 35 8.03 1.64 10.85
N GLN A 36 6.75 2.02 10.89
CA GLN A 36 5.62 1.10 10.70
C GLN A 36 5.58 0.55 9.26
N ALA A 37 5.48 1.43 8.26
CA ALA A 37 5.44 1.01 6.86
C ALA A 37 6.76 0.36 6.44
N GLY A 38 7.89 0.85 6.97
CA GLY A 38 9.20 0.22 6.78
C GLY A 38 9.22 -1.23 7.26
N PHE A 39 8.79 -1.49 8.49
CA PHE A 39 8.68 -2.84 9.03
C PHE A 39 7.80 -3.74 8.15
N GLU A 40 6.64 -3.24 7.69
CA GLU A 40 5.76 -4.02 6.82
C GLU A 40 6.41 -4.33 5.46
N GLU A 41 7.10 -3.38 4.83
CA GLU A 41 7.81 -3.67 3.58
C GLU A 41 8.98 -4.65 3.79
N TYR A 42 9.81 -4.45 4.82
CA TYR A 42 10.90 -5.37 5.14
C TYR A 42 10.38 -6.77 5.44
N PHE A 43 9.30 -6.90 6.21
CA PHE A 43 8.73 -8.20 6.56
C PHE A 43 8.06 -8.86 5.36
N PHE A 44 7.08 -8.22 4.72
CA PHE A 44 6.29 -8.86 3.68
C PHE A 44 7.06 -9.04 2.37
N ARG A 45 7.85 -8.04 1.95
CA ARG A 45 8.51 -8.02 0.63
C ARG A 45 9.95 -8.47 0.72
N GLY A 46 10.66 -8.02 1.76
CA GLY A 46 12.07 -8.37 1.99
C GLY A 46 12.22 -9.81 2.52
N TYR A 47 11.51 -10.16 3.59
CA TYR A 47 11.69 -11.45 4.27
C TYR A 47 10.74 -12.53 3.75
N LEU A 48 9.42 -12.33 3.84
CA LEU A 48 8.42 -13.34 3.54
C LEU A 48 8.38 -13.70 2.05
N MET A 49 8.23 -12.71 1.17
CA MET A 49 8.17 -12.92 -0.28
C MET A 49 9.47 -13.53 -0.82
N GLN A 50 10.64 -13.01 -0.45
CA GLN A 50 11.92 -13.58 -0.92
C GLN A 50 12.19 -14.97 -0.32
N GLY A 51 11.94 -15.14 0.98
CA GLY A 51 12.15 -16.42 1.67
C GLY A 51 11.31 -17.55 1.08
N ILE A 52 10.02 -17.29 0.83
CA ILE A 52 9.16 -18.25 0.12
C ILE A 52 9.64 -18.44 -1.32
N GLY A 53 10.08 -17.38 -2.01
CA GLY A 53 10.60 -17.44 -3.38
C GLY A 53 11.79 -18.37 -3.54
N ILE A 54 12.74 -18.33 -2.60
CA ILE A 54 13.88 -19.24 -2.56
C ILE A 54 13.42 -20.69 -2.36
N PHE A 55 12.43 -20.90 -1.48
CA PHE A 55 11.90 -22.23 -1.19
C PHE A 55 11.15 -22.85 -2.37
N VAL A 56 10.22 -22.11 -2.99
CA VAL A 56 9.37 -22.60 -4.09
C VAL A 56 9.99 -22.43 -5.47
N LYS A 57 11.14 -21.74 -5.56
CA LYS A 57 11.94 -21.48 -6.76
C LYS A 57 11.18 -20.75 -7.88
N ASN A 58 10.18 -19.95 -7.55
CA ASN A 58 9.43 -19.12 -8.50
C ASN A 58 9.02 -17.79 -7.87
N ARG A 59 8.69 -16.80 -8.70
CA ARG A 59 8.34 -15.44 -8.26
C ARG A 59 6.84 -15.19 -8.05
N TRP A 60 5.97 -15.94 -8.74
CA TRP A 60 4.53 -15.67 -8.73
C TRP A 60 3.84 -16.13 -7.44
N PHE A 61 4.23 -17.29 -6.90
CA PHE A 61 3.59 -17.84 -5.70
C PHE A 61 3.91 -17.01 -4.45
N PRO A 62 5.16 -16.59 -4.19
CA PRO A 62 5.46 -15.70 -3.07
C PRO A 62 4.80 -14.33 -3.20
N LEU A 63 4.70 -13.77 -4.41
CA LEU A 63 3.96 -12.54 -4.66
C LEU A 63 2.50 -12.70 -4.26
N PHE A 64 1.84 -13.76 -4.73
CA PHE A 64 0.46 -14.08 -4.36
C PHE A 64 0.29 -14.26 -2.85
N PHE A 65 1.13 -15.12 -2.26
CA PHE A 65 1.03 -15.47 -0.84
C PHE A 65 1.24 -14.25 0.06
N SER A 66 2.34 -13.51 -0.13
CA SER A 66 2.64 -12.32 0.67
C SER A 66 1.56 -11.24 0.54
N SER A 67 1.00 -11.03 -0.66
CA SER A 67 -0.08 -10.07 -0.90
C SER A 67 -1.38 -10.45 -0.21
N VAL A 68 -1.74 -11.73 -0.25
CA VAL A 68 -2.94 -12.24 0.44
C VAL A 68 -2.75 -12.14 1.96
N THR A 69 -1.60 -12.57 2.49
CA THR A 69 -1.31 -12.45 3.94
C THR A 69 -1.30 -11.00 4.39
N PHE A 70 -0.72 -10.08 3.60
CA PHE A 70 -0.78 -8.64 3.86
C PHE A 70 -2.24 -8.16 3.96
N GLY A 71 -3.12 -8.58 3.07
CA GLY A 71 -4.54 -8.26 3.18
C GLY A 71 -5.21 -8.82 4.43
N LEU A 72 -4.93 -10.07 4.77
CA LEU A 72 -5.57 -10.76 5.89
C LEU A 72 -5.19 -10.19 7.26
N VAL A 73 -3.96 -9.67 7.44
CA VAL A 73 -3.60 -9.02 8.72
C VAL A 73 -4.41 -7.76 8.99
N HIS A 74 -5.04 -7.17 7.97
CA HIS A 74 -5.93 -6.01 8.08
C HIS A 74 -7.40 -6.40 8.33
N ALA A 75 -7.73 -7.69 8.46
CA ALA A 75 -9.11 -8.13 8.67
C ALA A 75 -9.74 -7.63 9.97
N ALA A 76 -8.92 -7.29 10.97
CA ALA A 76 -9.37 -6.75 12.25
C ALA A 76 -9.59 -5.22 12.23
N ASN A 77 -9.33 -4.54 11.10
CA ASN A 77 -9.47 -3.10 11.00
C ASN A 77 -10.96 -2.67 11.10
N PRO A 78 -11.28 -1.56 11.80
CA PRO A 78 -12.65 -1.09 11.98
C PRO A 78 -13.37 -0.79 10.66
N GLU A 79 -12.63 -0.39 9.62
CA GLU A 79 -13.15 -0.16 8.27
C GLU A 79 -13.77 -1.44 7.67
N VAL A 80 -13.21 -2.62 7.99
CA VAL A 80 -13.76 -3.92 7.56
C VAL A 80 -15.11 -4.17 8.24
N GLY A 81 -15.29 -3.73 9.48
CA GLY A 81 -16.58 -3.78 10.17
C GLY A 81 -17.66 -2.92 9.52
N LYS A 82 -17.27 -1.85 8.80
CA LYS A 82 -18.19 -0.91 8.13
C LYS A 82 -18.45 -1.23 6.66
N LEU A 83 -17.40 -1.57 5.91
CA LEU A 83 -17.46 -1.86 4.47
C LEU A 83 -17.59 -3.36 4.17
N GLY A 84 -17.49 -4.21 5.19
CA GLY A 84 -17.47 -5.66 5.05
C GLY A 84 -16.14 -6.19 4.52
N TYR A 85 -16.07 -7.52 4.38
CA TYR A 85 -14.88 -8.21 3.89
C TYR A 85 -14.47 -7.86 2.46
N TRP A 86 -15.31 -7.15 1.69
CA TRP A 86 -14.92 -6.62 0.38
C TRP A 86 -13.75 -5.64 0.47
N LEU A 87 -13.55 -4.96 1.62
CA LEU A 87 -12.39 -4.11 1.83
C LEU A 87 -11.08 -4.91 1.84
N LEU A 88 -11.10 -6.21 2.15
CA LEU A 88 -9.90 -7.04 2.03
C LEU A 88 -9.37 -7.08 0.59
N ALA A 89 -10.22 -6.95 -0.43
CA ALA A 89 -9.76 -6.87 -1.81
C ALA A 89 -8.86 -5.64 -2.04
N TYR A 90 -9.16 -4.52 -1.38
CA TYR A 90 -8.31 -3.33 -1.42
C TYR A 90 -6.95 -3.58 -0.76
N TYR A 91 -6.93 -4.17 0.45
CA TYR A 91 -5.66 -4.46 1.14
C TYR A 91 -4.82 -5.51 0.38
N ILE A 92 -5.44 -6.59 -0.12
CA ILE A 92 -4.78 -7.60 -0.96
C ILE A 92 -4.23 -6.96 -2.23
N GLY A 93 -5.02 -6.12 -2.90
CA GLY A 93 -4.58 -5.41 -4.10
C GLY A 93 -3.45 -4.41 -3.84
N THR A 94 -3.45 -3.78 -2.68
CA THR A 94 -2.32 -2.95 -2.21
C THR A 94 -1.06 -3.81 -2.02
N GLY A 95 -1.21 -4.99 -1.40
CA GLY A 95 -0.14 -5.99 -1.30
C GLY A 95 0.42 -6.37 -2.67
N PHE A 96 -0.46 -6.67 -3.64
CA PHE A 96 -0.05 -6.98 -5.01
C PHE A 96 0.66 -5.81 -5.68
N PHE A 97 0.12 -4.61 -5.58
CA PHE A 97 0.72 -3.42 -6.16
C PHE A 97 2.16 -3.22 -5.63
N LEU A 98 2.33 -3.24 -4.31
CA LEU A 98 3.63 -3.05 -3.66
C LEU A 98 4.60 -4.22 -3.92
N GLY A 99 4.10 -5.45 -3.99
CA GLY A 99 4.89 -6.63 -4.37
C GLY A 99 5.34 -6.60 -5.84
N ILE A 100 4.46 -6.19 -6.76
CA ILE A 100 4.79 -6.04 -8.18
C ILE A 100 5.88 -4.99 -8.36
N ILE A 101 5.72 -3.79 -7.79
CA ILE A 101 6.75 -2.75 -7.95
C ILE A 101 8.07 -3.18 -7.32
N THR A 102 8.07 -3.92 -6.20
CA THR A 102 9.29 -4.49 -5.62
C THR A 102 10.00 -5.43 -6.60
N LEU A 103 9.27 -6.36 -7.22
CA LEU A 103 9.84 -7.33 -8.15
C LEU A 103 10.28 -6.72 -9.48
N MET A 104 9.57 -5.69 -9.95
CA MET A 104 9.90 -4.98 -11.18
C MET A 104 11.10 -4.05 -11.01
N ASP A 105 11.21 -3.39 -9.85
CA ASP A 105 12.32 -2.49 -9.49
C ASP A 105 13.55 -3.24 -8.97
N GLU A 106 13.38 -4.50 -8.58
CA GLU A 106 14.41 -5.33 -7.92
C GLU A 106 14.96 -4.70 -6.64
N GLY A 107 14.12 -3.91 -5.96
CA GLY A 107 14.45 -3.16 -4.77
C GLY A 107 13.20 -2.86 -3.93
N LEU A 108 13.41 -2.47 -2.68
CA LEU A 108 12.33 -2.12 -1.76
C LEU A 108 12.02 -0.62 -1.76
N GLU A 109 12.91 0.19 -2.33
CA GLU A 109 12.93 1.65 -2.22
C GLU A 109 11.63 2.28 -2.73
N LEU A 110 11.14 1.83 -3.89
CA LEU A 110 9.91 2.35 -4.48
C LEU A 110 8.68 1.95 -3.66
N ALA A 111 8.64 0.73 -3.13
CA ALA A 111 7.55 0.26 -2.28
C ALA A 111 7.52 0.97 -0.92
N LEU A 112 8.69 1.12 -0.29
CA LEU A 112 8.88 1.92 0.92
C LEU A 112 8.41 3.35 0.71
N GLY A 113 8.91 4.02 -0.32
CA GLY A 113 8.56 5.41 -0.62
C GLY A 113 7.07 5.59 -0.86
N PHE A 114 6.45 4.71 -1.65
CA PHE A 114 5.01 4.76 -1.91
C PHE A 114 4.20 4.54 -0.64
N HIS A 115 4.50 3.49 0.13
CA HIS A 115 3.72 3.12 1.30
C HIS A 115 3.84 4.17 2.41
N ILE A 116 5.07 4.64 2.70
CA ILE A 116 5.32 5.71 3.67
C ILE A 116 4.59 6.98 3.27
N ALA A 117 4.71 7.41 2.00
CA ALA A 117 4.05 8.61 1.53
C ALA A 117 2.52 8.48 1.63
N ASN A 118 1.95 7.37 1.16
CA ASN A 118 0.52 7.13 1.23
C ASN A 118 -0.02 7.23 2.66
N ASN A 119 0.68 6.64 3.62
CA ASN A 119 0.25 6.63 5.02
C ASN A 119 0.43 8.00 5.69
N ILE A 120 1.53 8.71 5.41
CA ILE A 120 1.71 10.10 5.90
C ILE A 120 0.62 11.02 5.33
N PHE A 121 0.40 10.99 4.01
CA PHE A 121 -0.62 11.83 3.37
C PHE A 121 -2.01 11.50 3.89
N SER A 122 -2.35 10.22 4.02
CA SER A 122 -3.62 9.81 4.60
C SER A 122 -3.77 10.34 6.02
N ALA A 123 -2.77 10.11 6.89
CA ALA A 123 -2.82 10.52 8.30
C ALA A 123 -2.98 12.04 8.49
N ILE A 124 -2.31 12.87 7.70
CA ILE A 124 -2.34 14.34 7.87
C ILE A 124 -3.49 15.02 7.14
N LEU A 125 -3.95 14.46 6.01
CA LEU A 125 -4.95 15.15 5.17
C LEU A 125 -6.38 14.79 5.54
N LEU A 126 -6.67 13.53 5.88
CA LEU A 126 -8.04 13.05 6.01
C LEU A 126 -8.21 12.04 7.14
N THR A 127 -9.23 12.24 7.97
CA THR A 127 -9.67 11.28 8.99
C THR A 127 -11.15 10.98 8.81
N SER A 128 -11.63 9.83 9.30
CA SER A 128 -13.06 9.54 9.40
C SER A 128 -13.39 8.85 10.73
N SER A 129 -14.64 8.96 11.19
CA SER A 129 -15.11 8.31 12.43
C SER A 129 -15.07 6.79 12.39
N TRP A 130 -14.92 6.21 11.20
CA TRP A 130 -14.91 4.78 10.94
C TRP A 130 -13.53 4.23 10.57
N SER A 131 -12.51 5.09 10.48
CA SER A 131 -11.12 4.69 10.20
C SER A 131 -10.37 4.23 11.45
N VAL A 132 -9.34 3.42 11.26
CA VAL A 132 -8.40 2.95 12.30
C VAL A 132 -7.56 4.10 12.83
N PHE A 133 -7.15 5.01 11.95
CA PHE A 133 -6.41 6.21 12.31
C PHE A 133 -7.37 7.40 12.39
N GLN A 134 -7.83 7.68 13.61
CA GLN A 134 -8.56 8.90 13.90
C GLN A 134 -7.58 9.97 14.36
N THR A 135 -7.23 10.88 13.44
CA THR A 135 -6.14 11.84 13.64
C THR A 135 -6.65 13.28 13.66
N PRO A 136 -5.91 14.24 14.25
CA PRO A 136 -6.17 15.65 14.08
C PRO A 136 -5.72 16.14 12.69
N SER A 137 -6.20 15.50 11.62
CA SER A 137 -5.93 15.82 10.21
C SER A 137 -6.57 17.16 9.78
N LEU A 138 -6.21 17.65 8.60
CA LEU A 138 -6.79 18.86 8.01
C LEU A 138 -8.31 18.73 7.80
N LEU A 139 -8.73 17.65 7.15
CA LEU A 139 -10.12 17.38 6.81
C LEU A 139 -10.63 16.17 7.59
N LYS A 140 -11.93 16.20 7.89
CA LYS A 140 -12.68 15.05 8.37
C LYS A 140 -13.74 14.68 7.33
N ASP A 141 -13.71 13.44 6.87
CA ASP A 141 -14.75 12.85 6.02
C ASP A 141 -15.94 12.47 6.90
N ILE A 142 -17.10 13.06 6.61
CA ILE A 142 -18.37 12.78 7.30
C ILE A 142 -19.34 11.98 6.43
N SER A 143 -18.92 11.58 5.22
CA SER A 143 -19.73 10.74 4.34
C SER A 143 -19.83 9.30 4.83
N GLU A 144 -20.87 8.62 4.35
CA GLU A 144 -20.98 7.18 4.49
C GLU A 144 -19.95 6.48 3.60
N PRO A 145 -19.26 5.45 4.11
CA PRO A 145 -18.17 4.81 3.38
C PRO A 145 -18.69 4.14 2.10
N SER A 146 -18.06 4.48 0.97
CA SER A 146 -18.42 3.97 -0.35
C SER A 146 -17.49 2.86 -0.80
N LEU A 147 -18.04 1.68 -1.11
CA LEU A 147 -17.27 0.55 -1.63
C LEU A 147 -16.63 0.86 -2.99
N THR A 148 -17.35 1.59 -3.85
CA THR A 148 -16.84 1.96 -5.18
C THR A 148 -15.62 2.86 -5.07
N ALA A 149 -15.69 3.89 -4.22
CA ALA A 149 -14.59 4.83 -4.02
C ALA A 149 -13.40 4.19 -3.29
N THR A 150 -13.68 3.33 -2.31
CA THR A 150 -12.64 2.75 -1.43
C THR A 150 -11.97 1.50 -2.02
N VAL A 151 -12.69 0.72 -2.82
CA VAL A 151 -12.20 -0.57 -3.34
C VAL A 151 -12.08 -0.58 -4.86
N LEU A 152 -13.17 -0.34 -5.58
CA LEU A 152 -13.16 -0.51 -7.05
C LEU A 152 -12.25 0.50 -7.73
N PHE A 153 -12.31 1.77 -7.33
CA PHE A 153 -11.49 2.82 -7.95
C PHE A 153 -9.99 2.57 -7.74
N PRO A 154 -9.49 2.28 -6.51
CA PRO A 154 -8.08 1.98 -6.33
C PRO A 154 -7.59 0.77 -7.14
N LEU A 155 -8.36 -0.32 -7.14
CA LEU A 155 -7.96 -1.57 -7.78
C LEU A 155 -8.00 -1.51 -9.31
N LEU A 156 -9.03 -0.87 -9.87
CA LEU A 156 -9.28 -0.89 -11.31
C LEU A 156 -8.68 0.32 -12.04
N ILE A 157 -8.43 1.42 -11.33
CA ILE A 157 -7.97 2.67 -11.95
C ILE A 157 -6.63 3.10 -11.35
N TYR A 158 -6.56 3.36 -10.05
CA TYR A 158 -5.39 3.99 -9.46
C TYR A 158 -4.13 3.12 -9.53
N PHE A 159 -4.16 1.88 -9.02
CA PHE A 159 -2.99 1.00 -9.04
C PHE A 159 -2.55 0.63 -10.46
N PRO A 160 -3.46 0.26 -11.40
CA PRO A 160 -3.07 0.04 -12.79
C PRO A 160 -2.44 1.28 -13.45
N LEU A 161 -3.00 2.47 -13.20
CA LEU A 161 -2.43 3.72 -13.70
C LEU A 161 -1.03 3.97 -13.13
N MET A 162 -0.84 3.77 -11.82
CA MET A 162 0.46 3.92 -11.17
C MET A 162 1.48 2.91 -11.72
N LEU A 163 1.10 1.64 -11.89
CA LEU A 163 1.96 0.64 -12.53
C LEU A 163 2.35 1.06 -13.95
N PHE A 164 1.40 1.55 -14.74
CA PHE A 164 1.68 2.07 -16.08
C PHE A 164 2.67 3.25 -16.05
N ILE A 165 2.46 4.22 -15.15
CA ILE A 165 3.36 5.37 -14.98
C ILE A 165 4.77 4.90 -14.60
N PHE A 166 4.89 4.01 -13.62
CA PHE A 166 6.18 3.49 -13.17
C PHE A 166 6.88 2.66 -14.26
N THR A 167 6.14 1.86 -15.02
CA THR A 167 6.68 1.15 -16.19
C THR A 167 7.37 2.12 -17.14
N LYS A 168 6.74 3.25 -17.45
CA LYS A 168 7.28 4.27 -18.35
C LYS A 168 8.42 5.05 -17.70
N LYS A 169 8.31 5.40 -16.42
CA LYS A 169 9.29 6.22 -15.70
C LYS A 169 10.60 5.48 -15.48
N TYR A 170 10.55 4.21 -15.12
CA TYR A 170 11.71 3.39 -14.77
C TYR A 170 12.14 2.43 -15.89
N GLY A 171 11.44 2.45 -17.03
CA GLY A 171 11.79 1.63 -18.19
C GLY A 171 11.65 0.13 -17.94
N TRP A 172 10.72 -0.28 -17.08
CA TRP A 172 10.55 -1.68 -16.71
C TRP A 172 10.15 -2.53 -17.92
N THR A 173 10.95 -3.56 -18.20
CA THR A 173 10.74 -4.55 -19.26
C THR A 173 10.73 -5.97 -18.67
N ASN A 174 10.52 -6.98 -19.51
CA ASN A 174 10.62 -8.40 -19.10
C ASN A 174 9.70 -8.82 -17.94
N TRP A 175 8.49 -8.26 -17.88
CA TRP A 175 7.46 -8.53 -16.86
C TRP A 175 7.23 -10.01 -16.60
N LYS A 176 7.22 -10.83 -17.66
CA LYS A 176 7.04 -12.29 -17.53
C LYS A 176 8.12 -12.90 -16.65
N GLU A 177 9.39 -12.56 -16.89
CA GLU A 177 10.49 -13.09 -16.08
C GLU A 177 10.49 -12.47 -14.68
N LYS A 178 10.26 -11.16 -14.56
CA LYS A 178 10.26 -10.48 -13.26
C LYS A 178 9.16 -10.96 -12.31
N LEU A 179 8.00 -11.37 -12.83
CA LEU A 179 6.84 -11.78 -12.00
C LEU A 179 6.62 -13.29 -11.95
N PHE A 180 6.96 -14.03 -13.01
CA PHE A 180 6.70 -15.47 -13.12
C PHE A 180 7.97 -16.30 -13.30
N GLY A 181 9.13 -15.65 -13.41
CA GLY A 181 10.42 -16.30 -13.60
C GLY A 181 10.87 -17.13 -12.42
N ARG A 182 12.01 -17.78 -12.61
CA ARG A 182 12.60 -18.67 -11.62
C ARG A 182 13.40 -17.87 -10.59
N VAL A 183 13.38 -18.32 -9.34
CA VAL A 183 14.31 -17.86 -8.31
C VAL A 183 15.47 -18.85 -8.24
N LEU A 184 16.70 -18.33 -8.34
CA LEU A 184 17.91 -19.14 -8.24
C LEU A 184 18.10 -19.62 -6.80
N SER A 185 18.58 -20.85 -6.62
CA SER A 185 19.09 -21.28 -5.32
C SER A 185 20.40 -20.55 -5.00
N GLU A 186 20.79 -20.51 -3.73
CA GLU A 186 22.05 -19.92 -3.29
C GLU A 186 23.25 -20.48 -4.08
N LYS A 187 23.31 -21.81 -4.25
CA LYS A 187 24.35 -22.46 -5.05
C LYS A 187 24.37 -21.97 -6.50
N GLU A 188 23.20 -21.91 -7.15
CA GLU A 188 23.08 -21.44 -8.53
C GLU A 188 23.41 -19.95 -8.66
N PHE A 189 23.11 -19.14 -7.65
CA PHE A 189 23.47 -17.73 -7.64
C PHE A 189 24.98 -17.54 -7.53
N LEU A 190 25.63 -18.25 -6.59
CA LEU A 190 27.08 -18.19 -6.38
C LEU A 190 27.88 -18.74 -7.58
N GLU A 191 27.35 -19.72 -8.31
CA GLU A 191 27.96 -20.24 -9.54
C GLU A 191 27.87 -19.28 -10.74
N ASN A 192 26.95 -18.30 -10.70
CA ASN A 192 26.71 -17.33 -11.77
C ASN A 192 27.37 -15.95 -11.52
N GLN A 193 28.07 -15.77 -10.40
CA GLN A 193 28.87 -14.56 -10.09
C GLN A 193 30.33 -14.74 -10.51
#